data_AF-A0AAV4BNU3-F1
#
_entry.id   AF-A0AAV4BNU3-F1
#
_cell.length_a   1.000
_cell.length_b   1.000
_cell.length_c   1.000
_cell.angle_alpha   90.00
_cell.angle_beta   90.00
_cell.angle_gamma   90.00
#
_symmetry.space_group_name_H-M   'P 1'
#
loop_
_entity.id
_entity.type
_entity.pdbx_description
1 polymer ?
#
loop_
_entity_poly.entity_id
_entity_poly.type
_entity_poly.pdbx_seq_one_letter_code
_entity_poly.pdbx_strand_id
1 'polypeptide(L)'
;MKKNKRTYQPYQPDMLAAAIAATKGGLSYGEASKKFNVPKTTIIDHVVGRIKDNSKPGRKTELDTDMENMVVERILKAGKAGFPYTRDRVLAMVGYFVKKMGLKTRFVDGVPGLKY
;
A
#
# COMPACT_ATOMS: atom_id res chain seq x y z
N MET A 1 6.56 17.84 21.85
CA MET A 1 5.66 16.68 21.60
C MET A 1 6.49 15.50 21.10
N LYS A 2 6.49 14.36 21.80
CA LYS A 2 7.16 13.13 21.33
C LYS A 2 6.42 12.61 20.09
N LYS A 3 7.09 12.55 18.94
CA LYS A 3 6.54 11.89 17.75
C LYS A 3 6.40 10.39 18.07
N ASN A 4 5.17 9.89 18.14
CA ASN A 4 4.92 8.46 18.29
C ASN A 4 5.55 7.74 17.08
N LYS A 5 6.64 7.01 17.29
CA LYS A 5 7.18 6.08 16.29
C LYS A 5 6.12 5.01 16.10
N ARG A 6 5.30 5.14 15.04
CA ARG A 6 4.43 4.05 14.58
C ARG A 6 5.35 2.91 14.20
N THR A 7 5.49 1.91 15.05
CA THR A 7 6.20 0.68 14.73
C THR A 7 5.40 -0.02 13.64
N TYR A 8 5.85 0.19 12.40
CA TYR A 8 5.41 -0.57 11.24
C TYR A 8 5.58 -2.06 11.55
N GLN A 9 4.54 -2.86 11.28
CA GLN A 9 4.44 -4.32 11.48
C GLN A 9 5.73 -4.97 12.01
N PRO A 10 5.85 -5.24 13.33
CA PRO A 10 7.10 -5.75 13.91
C PRO A 10 7.39 -7.23 13.56
N TYR A 11 6.61 -7.81 12.65
CA TYR A 11 6.67 -9.21 12.26
C TYR A 11 6.88 -9.33 10.75
N GLN A 12 7.63 -10.35 10.34
CA GLN A 12 7.85 -10.63 8.92
C GLN A 12 6.56 -11.18 8.27
N PRO A 13 6.29 -10.86 6.99
CA PRO A 13 5.12 -11.39 6.26
C PRO A 13 5.05 -12.92 6.29
N ASP A 14 6.20 -13.58 6.16
CA ASP A 14 6.30 -15.04 6.15
C ASP A 14 5.87 -15.66 7.49
N MET A 15 6.18 -15.00 8.60
CA MET A 15 5.78 -15.44 9.95
C MET A 15 4.28 -15.32 10.15
N LEU A 16 3.65 -14.28 9.58
CA LEU A 16 2.20 -14.13 9.59
C LEU A 16 1.53 -15.24 8.77
N ALA A 17 2.05 -15.55 7.57
CA ALA A 17 1.53 -16.63 6.73
C ALA A 17 1.63 -17.99 7.44
N ALA A 18 2.78 -18.28 8.07
CA ALA A 18 2.99 -19.50 8.85
C ALA A 18 2.06 -19.58 10.08
N ALA A 19 1.81 -18.46 10.77
CA ALA A 19 0.88 -18.41 11.89
C ALA A 19 -0.59 -18.66 11.47
N ILE A 20 -1.01 -18.12 10.32
CA ILE A 20 -2.35 -18.35 9.76
C ILE A 20 -2.50 -19.81 9.34
N ALA A 21 -1.49 -20.40 8.69
CA ALA A 21 -1.50 -21.81 8.31
C ALA A 21 -1.57 -22.73 9.54
N ALA A 22 -0.78 -22.44 10.58
CA ALA A 22 -0.77 -23.23 11.81
C ALA A 22 -2.11 -23.17 12.55
N THR A 23 -2.74 -22.00 12.62
CA THR A 23 -4.07 -21.86 13.25
C THR A 23 -5.17 -22.56 12.46
N LYS A 24 -5.13 -22.52 11.13
CA LYS A 24 -6.03 -23.33 10.28
C LYS A 24 -5.80 -24.84 10.46
N GLY A 25 -4.58 -25.26 10.77
CA GLY A 25 -4.20 -26.63 11.10
C GLY A 25 -4.53 -27.08 12.53
N GLY A 26 -5.21 -26.24 13.34
CA GLY A 26 -5.69 -26.60 14.67
C GLY A 26 -4.88 -26.04 15.85
N LEU A 27 -3.81 -25.26 15.62
CA LEU A 27 -3.13 -24.56 16.71
C LEU A 27 -4.02 -23.45 17.30
N SER A 28 -3.96 -23.25 18.62
CA SER A 28 -4.66 -22.12 19.23
C SER A 28 -4.03 -20.78 18.84
N TYR A 29 -4.83 -19.72 18.79
CA TYR A 29 -4.34 -18.37 18.47
C TYR A 29 -3.24 -17.89 19.44
N GLY A 30 -3.30 -18.32 20.71
CA GLY A 30 -2.31 -17.97 21.73
C GLY A 30 -0.97 -18.67 21.51
N GLU A 31 -0.99 -19.95 21.16
CA GLU A 31 0.22 -20.71 20.85
C GLU A 31 0.88 -20.23 19.56
N ALA A 32 0.08 -19.97 18.51
CA ALA A 32 0.58 -19.40 17.27
C ALA A 32 1.23 -18.02 17.50
N SER A 33 0.63 -17.19 18.37
CA SER A 33 1.19 -15.88 18.72
C SER A 33 2.57 -16.00 19.38
N LYS A 34 2.74 -16.92 20.34
CA LYS A 34 4.03 -17.18 21.00
C LYS A 34 5.06 -17.78 20.05
N LYS A 35 4.65 -18.69 19.18
CA LYS A 35 5.53 -19.43 18.27
C LYS A 35 6.08 -18.57 17.14
N PHE A 36 5.25 -17.70 16.57
CA PHE A 36 5.60 -16.88 15.40
C PHE A 36 5.85 -15.40 15.74
N ASN A 37 5.76 -15.02 17.03
CA ASN A 37 5.93 -13.65 17.52
C ASN A 37 5.02 -12.62 16.79
N VAL A 38 3.81 -13.05 16.41
CA VAL A 38 2.78 -12.20 15.80
C VAL A 38 1.69 -11.93 16.84
N PRO A 39 1.20 -10.68 16.99
CA PRO A 39 0.12 -10.40 17.92
C PRO A 39 -1.13 -11.24 17.64
N LYS A 40 -1.71 -11.82 18.69
CA LYS A 40 -2.92 -12.66 18.62
C LYS A 40 -4.06 -12.00 17.84
N THR A 41 -4.29 -10.70 18.07
CA THR A 41 -5.35 -9.94 17.40
C THR A 41 -5.14 -9.89 15.89
N THR A 42 -3.91 -9.68 15.44
CA THR A 42 -3.55 -9.71 14.02
C THR A 42 -3.85 -11.07 13.40
N ILE A 43 -3.47 -12.17 14.05
CA ILE A 43 -3.75 -13.52 13.56
C ILE A 43 -5.27 -13.73 13.41
N ILE A 44 -6.06 -13.33 14.42
CA ILE A 44 -7.52 -13.43 14.39
C ILE A 44 -8.11 -12.60 13.25
N ASP A 45 -7.65 -11.36 13.06
CA ASP A 45 -8.18 -10.47 12.02
C ASP A 45 -7.94 -11.03 10.60
N HIS A 46 -6.83 -11.73 10.39
CA HIS A 46 -6.55 -12.45 9.15
C HIS A 46 -7.37 -13.73 9.01
N VAL A 47 -7.51 -14.54 10.07
CA VAL A 47 -8.27 -15.80 10.03
C VAL A 47 -9.77 -15.55 9.82
N VAL A 48 -10.33 -14.53 10.48
CA VAL A 48 -11.74 -14.11 10.34
C VAL A 48 -11.97 -13.37 9.01
N GLY A 49 -10.91 -12.94 8.31
CA GLY A 49 -11.00 -12.26 7.02
C GLY A 49 -11.33 -10.77 7.10
N ARG A 50 -11.14 -10.14 8.28
CA ARG A 50 -11.24 -8.67 8.42
C ARG A 50 -10.14 -7.97 7.63
N ILE A 51 -8.96 -8.58 7.58
CA ILE A 51 -7.80 -8.11 6.81
C ILE A 51 -7.50 -9.16 5.75
N LYS A 52 -7.38 -8.73 4.49
CA LYS A 52 -6.97 -9.62 3.42
C LYS A 52 -5.50 -9.99 3.57
N ASP A 53 -5.18 -11.24 3.28
CA ASP A 53 -3.81 -11.73 3.23
C ASP A 53 -2.97 -10.90 2.25
N ASN A 54 -1.75 -10.55 2.67
CA ASN A 54 -0.82 -9.70 1.94
C ASN A 54 -1.32 -8.27 1.62
N SER A 55 -2.36 -7.79 2.31
CA SER A 55 -2.80 -6.41 2.15
C SER A 55 -1.78 -5.43 2.73
N LYS A 56 -1.38 -4.43 1.92
CA LYS A 56 -0.48 -3.38 2.37
C LYS A 56 -1.19 -2.50 3.40
N PRO A 57 -0.53 -2.17 4.52
CA PRO A 57 -1.11 -1.24 5.49
C PRO A 57 -1.29 0.14 4.86
N GLY A 58 -2.44 0.74 5.12
CA GLY A 58 -2.78 2.07 4.60
C GLY A 58 -3.95 2.07 3.63
N ARG A 59 -4.18 3.22 3.01
CA ARG A 59 -5.26 3.40 2.03
C ARG A 59 -4.86 2.73 0.72
N LYS A 60 -5.86 2.19 0.01
CA LYS A 60 -5.69 1.75 -1.38
C LYS A 60 -5.25 2.92 -2.26
N THR A 61 -4.45 2.60 -3.27
CA THR A 61 -4.06 3.53 -4.34
C THR A 61 -5.30 3.99 -5.10
N GLU A 62 -5.27 5.23 -5.59
CA GLU A 62 -6.36 5.79 -6.42
C GLU A 62 -6.25 5.36 -7.87
N LEU A 63 -5.02 5.24 -8.35
CA LEU A 63 -4.70 4.79 -9.69
C LEU A 63 -4.44 3.29 -9.63
N ASP A 64 -4.92 2.61 -10.66
CA ASP A 64 -4.62 1.20 -10.85
C ASP A 64 -3.16 1.01 -11.28
N THR A 65 -2.62 -0.18 -11.03
CA THR A 65 -1.21 -0.51 -11.31
C THR A 65 -0.88 -0.30 -12.79
N ASP A 66 -1.79 -0.63 -13.69
CA ASP A 66 -1.57 -0.47 -15.13
C ASP A 66 -1.48 1.01 -15.53
N MET A 67 -2.30 1.86 -14.91
CA MET A 67 -2.26 3.31 -15.13
C MET A 67 -0.97 3.92 -14.59
N GLU A 68 -0.51 3.49 -13.41
CA GLU A 68 0.76 3.94 -12.85
C GLU A 68 1.94 3.55 -13.76
N ASN A 69 1.93 2.31 -14.29
CA ASN A 69 2.95 1.85 -15.23
C ASN A 69 2.98 2.69 -16.51
N MET A 70 1.84 3.08 -17.07
CA MET A 70 1.78 3.98 -18.23
C MET A 70 2.43 5.34 -17.95
N VAL A 71 2.22 5.91 -16.76
CA VAL A 71 2.84 7.18 -16.35
C VAL A 71 4.34 7.02 -16.20
N VAL A 72 4.80 5.95 -15.53
CA VAL A 72 6.22 5.64 -15.34
C VAL A 72 6.93 5.47 -16.67
N GLU A 73 6.39 4.66 -17.59
CA GLU A 73 6.97 4.45 -18.90
C GLU A 73 7.15 5.77 -19.66
N ARG A 74 6.15 6.66 -19.61
CA ARG A 74 6.21 7.94 -20.29
C ARG A 74 7.32 8.84 -19.71
N ILE A 75 7.46 8.85 -18.39
CA ILE A 75 8.52 9.59 -17.70
C ILE A 75 9.89 9.05 -18.11
N LEU A 76 10.07 7.73 -18.11
CA LEU A 76 11.32 7.08 -18.49
C LEU A 76 11.67 7.32 -19.97
N LYS A 77 10.70 7.19 -20.87
CA LYS A 77 10.86 7.46 -22.31
C LYS A 77 11.30 8.92 -22.55
N ALA A 78 10.67 9.87 -21.88
CA ALA A 78 11.03 11.28 -22.00
C ALA A 78 12.42 11.57 -21.41
N GLY A 79 12.76 10.97 -20.27
CA GLY A 79 14.10 11.06 -19.68
C GLY A 79 15.19 10.55 -20.63
N LYS A 80 14.96 9.40 -21.28
CA LYS A 80 15.87 8.86 -22.30
C LYS A 80 16.01 9.76 -23.53
N ALA A 81 14.95 10.48 -23.89
CA ALA A 81 14.97 11.45 -24.99
C ALA A 81 15.61 12.81 -24.61
N GLY A 82 16.17 12.95 -23.40
CA GLY A 82 16.80 14.19 -22.92
C GLY A 82 15.86 15.18 -22.24
N PHE A 83 14.61 14.80 -21.98
CA PHE A 83 13.59 15.62 -21.33
C PHE A 83 13.10 14.99 -20.01
N PRO A 84 13.92 15.00 -18.95
CA PRO A 84 13.50 14.47 -17.66
C PRO A 84 12.34 15.28 -17.07
N TYR A 85 11.43 14.59 -16.38
CA TYR A 85 10.31 15.25 -15.70
C TYR A 85 10.74 15.70 -14.30
N THR A 86 10.42 16.95 -13.96
CA THR A 86 10.47 17.42 -12.57
C THR A 86 9.25 16.93 -11.79
N ARG A 87 9.36 16.90 -10.46
CA ARG A 87 8.27 16.51 -9.56
C ARG A 87 6.95 17.21 -9.89
N ASP A 88 6.97 18.53 -10.04
CA ASP A 88 5.74 19.31 -10.27
C ASP A 88 5.13 19.02 -11.64
N ARG A 89 5.98 18.71 -12.63
CA ARG A 89 5.52 18.31 -13.97
C ARG A 89 4.87 16.92 -13.94
N VAL A 90 5.37 16.00 -13.11
CA VAL A 90 4.71 14.70 -12.87
C VAL A 90 3.35 14.93 -12.20
N LEU A 91 3.28 15.76 -11.17
CA LEU A 91 2.01 16.07 -10.48
C LEU A 91 0.98 16.70 -11.42
N ALA A 92 1.38 17.67 -12.24
CA ALA A 92 0.52 18.29 -13.23
C ALA A 92 0.07 17.28 -14.30
N MET A 93 0.96 16.39 -14.76
CA MET A 93 0.61 15.34 -15.72
C MET A 93 -0.44 14.38 -15.14
N VAL A 94 -0.25 13.92 -13.90
CA VAL A 94 -1.20 13.01 -13.24
C VAL A 94 -2.54 13.72 -13.02
N GLY A 95 -2.52 14.99 -12.61
CA GLY A 95 -3.74 15.79 -12.49
C GLY A 95 -4.51 15.94 -13.80
N TYR A 96 -3.79 16.21 -14.90
CA TYR A 96 -4.38 16.22 -16.23
C TYR A 96 -4.94 14.85 -16.62
N PHE A 97 -4.19 13.77 -16.36
CA PHE A 97 -4.60 12.40 -16.66
C PHE A 97 -5.90 12.01 -15.93
N VAL A 98 -5.96 12.26 -14.62
CA VAL A 98 -7.14 11.99 -13.78
C VAL A 98 -8.37 12.74 -14.30
N LYS A 99 -8.23 14.04 -14.62
CA LYS A 99 -9.32 14.84 -15.21
C LYS A 99 -9.76 14.33 -16.57
N LYS A 100 -8.80 14.02 -17.44
CA LYS A 100 -9.06 13.54 -18.81
C LYS A 100 -9.78 12.19 -18.82
N MET A 101 -9.40 11.29 -17.91
CA MET A 101 -10.00 9.97 -17.79
C MET A 101 -11.29 9.98 -16.95
N GLY A 102 -11.70 11.12 -16.40
CA GLY A 102 -12.88 11.25 -15.56
C GLY A 102 -12.81 10.44 -14.26
N LEU A 103 -11.60 10.17 -13.75
CA LEU A 103 -11.40 9.31 -12.59
C LEU A 103 -11.85 10.02 -11.32
N LYS A 104 -12.75 9.38 -10.56
CA LYS A 104 -13.18 9.86 -9.26
C LYS A 104 -12.09 9.52 -8.23
N THR A 105 -11.26 10.51 -7.91
CA THR A 105 -10.15 10.35 -6.96
C THR A 105 -10.32 11.24 -5.74
N ARG A 106 -9.60 10.92 -4.66
CA ARG A 106 -9.49 11.80 -3.46
C ARG A 106 -8.54 12.99 -3.65
N PHE A 107 -7.92 13.11 -4.82
CA PHE A 107 -6.98 14.18 -5.13
C PHE A 107 -7.68 15.54 -5.21
N VAL A 108 -7.01 16.59 -4.76
CA VAL A 108 -7.52 17.96 -4.88
C VAL A 108 -7.29 18.41 -6.31
N ASP A 109 -8.37 18.76 -7.00
CA ASP A 109 -8.33 19.11 -8.43
C ASP A 109 -7.58 18.08 -9.29
N GLY A 110 -7.71 16.80 -8.94
CA GLY A 110 -7.04 15.69 -9.60
C GLY A 110 -5.54 15.56 -9.31
N VAL A 111 -4.92 16.50 -8.59
CA VAL A 111 -3.48 16.51 -8.31
C VAL A 111 -3.16 15.73 -7.03
N PRO A 112 -2.29 14.71 -7.09
CA PRO A 112 -1.85 13.99 -5.90
C PRO A 112 -1.02 14.87 -4.96
N GLY A 113 -1.31 14.84 -3.66
CA GLY A 113 -0.55 15.60 -2.67
C GLY A 113 -1.26 15.74 -1.33
N LEU A 114 -0.52 16.20 -0.32
CA LEU A 114 -1.11 16.64 0.94
C LEU A 114 -1.83 17.97 0.72
N LYS A 115 -3.11 18.03 1.14
CA LYS A 115 -3.79 19.31 1.38
C LYS A 115 -2.97 20.09 2.40
N TYR A 116 -2.50 21.27 2.01
CA TYR A 116 -2.22 22.36 2.95
C TYR A 116 -3.25 23.45 2.71
#